data_AF-A0A7G9QKJ3-F1
#
_entry.id   AF-A0A7G9QKJ3-F1
#
_cell.length_a   1.000
_cell.length_b   1.000
_cell.length_c   1.000
_cell.angle_alpha   90.00
_cell.angle_beta   90.00
_cell.angle_gamma   90.00
#
_symmetry.space_group_name_H-M   'P 1'
#
loop_
_entity.id
_entity.type
_entity.pdbx_description
1 polymer ?
#
loop_
_entity_poly.entity_id
_entity_poly.type
_entity_poly.pdbx_seq_one_letter_code
_entity_poly.pdbx_strand_id
1 'polypeptide(L)'
;MFPTVSHFLEYLFGINLPLPFNTFGVFVALAFVAGYWAFTKELKRKEALGILHPIKKTVVIGKPATTSELIMNGLFGFVIGYKLVYALLNYRLFVSDAQGILMSAKGNIIGGLFFAGLFAYWDYTEKNKHKLDKPKETLVIVHPYQTMSNLIVWAAIWGFLGAKFFDNLEYWDDFVQHPIERLLSFSGLTFYGGLICGGAAVLIIAKRNGIKPLHMLDVGGPGMMLAYAVGRIGCHLAGDGDWGIVNPDPKPFSWLPDWLWSYKYPNNVVGEGIPIPGCNGKFCNELAQGVYPTPIYEVIICLILFAFLWEIRDKIKAPGLMFGIYMILNGIERFCIELIRVNSKYHVFGLRFTQAEMISTFLVVGGIALSAYALRNKNQLA
;
A
#
# COMPACT_ATOMS: atom_id res chain seq x y z
N MET A 1 0.04 7.05 21.35
CA MET A 1 0.10 6.34 20.05
C MET A 1 -0.01 4.86 20.27
N PHE A 2 -0.32 4.12 19.21
CA PHE A 2 -0.48 2.67 19.23
C PHE A 2 0.53 2.03 18.28
N PRO A 3 1.77 1.79 18.72
CA PRO A 3 2.82 1.15 17.90
C PRO A 3 2.39 -0.18 17.29
N THR A 4 1.71 -0.98 18.11
CA THR A 4 1.23 -2.31 17.73
C THR A 4 -0.27 -2.42 17.97
N VAL A 5 -0.88 -3.40 17.32
CA VAL A 5 -2.30 -3.73 17.51
C VAL A 5 -2.61 -4.05 18.98
N SER A 6 -1.66 -4.63 19.71
CA SER A 6 -1.77 -4.90 21.15
C SER A 6 -2.10 -3.63 21.94
N HIS A 7 -1.33 -2.55 21.71
CA HIS A 7 -1.53 -1.26 22.40
C HIS A 7 -2.89 -0.64 22.05
N PHE A 8 -3.34 -0.82 20.81
CA PHE A 8 -4.65 -0.34 20.36
C PHE A 8 -5.80 -1.10 21.04
N LEU A 9 -5.70 -2.43 21.13
CA LEU A 9 -6.71 -3.27 21.78
C LEU A 9 -6.75 -3.06 23.30
N GLU A 10 -5.59 -2.87 23.93
CA GLU A 10 -5.48 -2.55 25.35
C GLU A 10 -6.18 -1.21 25.65
N TYR A 11 -5.96 -0.19 24.82
CA TYR A 11 -6.61 1.11 24.99
C TYR A 11 -8.13 1.07 24.81
N LEU A 12 -8.63 0.37 23.77
CA LEU A 12 -10.06 0.37 23.48
C LEU A 12 -10.88 -0.60 24.34
N PHE A 13 -10.31 -1.75 24.68
CA PHE A 13 -11.04 -2.86 25.29
C PHE A 13 -10.46 -3.31 26.64
N GLY A 14 -9.30 -2.78 27.05
CA GLY A 14 -8.58 -3.26 28.24
C GLY A 14 -7.97 -4.66 28.07
N ILE A 15 -7.87 -5.15 26.82
CA ILE A 15 -7.39 -6.51 26.53
C ILE A 15 -5.89 -6.46 26.21
N ASN A 16 -5.06 -6.99 27.11
CA ASN A 16 -3.63 -7.12 26.89
C ASN A 16 -3.32 -8.43 26.13
N LEU A 17 -3.45 -8.38 24.80
CA LEU A 17 -3.12 -9.48 23.91
C LEU A 17 -1.80 -9.17 23.17
N PRO A 18 -0.70 -9.89 23.45
CA PRO A 18 0.60 -9.61 22.85
C PRO A 18 0.66 -10.06 21.38
N LEU A 19 0.24 -9.19 20.47
CA LEU A 19 0.29 -9.41 19.03
C LEU A 19 1.59 -8.88 18.39
N PRO A 20 2.16 -9.59 17.40
CA PRO A 20 3.40 -9.20 16.70
C PRO A 20 3.16 -8.17 15.57
N PHE A 21 1.95 -7.65 15.43
CA PHE A 21 1.55 -6.81 14.30
C PHE A 21 1.65 -5.33 14.65
N ASN A 22 2.39 -4.58 13.83
CA ASN A 22 2.44 -3.13 13.89
C ASN A 22 1.14 -2.53 13.36
N THR A 23 0.66 -1.47 14.00
CA THR A 23 -0.57 -0.78 13.59
C THR A 23 -0.45 -0.22 12.17
N PHE A 24 0.70 0.35 11.82
CA PHE A 24 1.00 0.82 10.46
C PHE A 24 0.76 -0.27 9.41
N GLY A 25 1.31 -1.47 9.62
CA GLY A 25 1.17 -2.59 8.68
C GLY A 25 -0.28 -3.04 8.48
N VAL A 26 -1.10 -2.99 9.53
CA VAL A 26 -2.54 -3.27 9.43
C VAL A 26 -3.24 -2.24 8.54
N PHE A 27 -2.96 -0.96 8.72
CA PHE A 27 -3.55 0.09 7.90
C PHE A 27 -3.06 0.08 6.45
N VAL A 28 -1.82 -0.35 6.20
CA VAL A 28 -1.36 -0.64 4.83
C VAL A 28 -2.22 -1.75 4.20
N ALA A 29 -2.48 -2.85 4.91
CA ALA A 29 -3.37 -3.91 4.40
C ALA A 29 -4.80 -3.40 4.16
N LEU A 30 -5.33 -2.57 5.07
CA LEU A 30 -6.64 -1.93 4.88
C LEU A 30 -6.67 -0.96 3.70
N ALA A 31 -5.56 -0.27 3.42
CA ALA A 31 -5.44 0.60 2.24
C ALA A 31 -5.56 -0.19 0.93
N PHE A 32 -4.96 -1.40 0.86
CA PHE A 32 -5.16 -2.33 -0.25
C PHE A 32 -6.63 -2.74 -0.40
N VAL A 33 -7.32 -3.03 0.70
CA VAL A 33 -8.75 -3.37 0.69
C VAL A 33 -9.61 -2.19 0.21
N ALA A 34 -9.33 -0.98 0.70
CA ALA A 34 -10.05 0.22 0.32
C ALA A 34 -9.84 0.56 -1.17
N GLY A 35 -8.60 0.48 -1.66
CA GLY A 35 -8.28 0.61 -3.08
C GLY A 35 -8.96 -0.46 -3.93
N TYR A 36 -8.90 -1.73 -3.52
CA TYR A 36 -9.57 -2.84 -4.22
C TYR A 36 -11.07 -2.60 -4.37
N TRP A 37 -11.73 -2.15 -3.30
CA TRP A 37 -13.15 -1.82 -3.30
C TRP A 37 -13.46 -0.69 -4.29
N ALA A 38 -12.72 0.43 -4.21
CA ALA A 38 -12.96 1.60 -5.06
C ALA A 38 -12.74 1.28 -6.54
N PHE A 39 -11.64 0.59 -6.87
CA PHE A 39 -11.30 0.22 -8.24
C PHE A 39 -12.33 -0.75 -8.81
N THR A 40 -12.76 -1.75 -8.03
CA THR A 40 -13.78 -2.72 -8.44
C THR A 40 -15.12 -2.05 -8.70
N LYS A 41 -15.52 -1.10 -7.85
CA LYS A 41 -16.76 -0.32 -8.05
C LYS A 41 -16.70 0.50 -9.33
N GLU A 42 -15.58 1.14 -9.61
CA GLU A 42 -15.42 1.96 -10.81
C GLU A 42 -15.30 1.13 -12.10
N LEU A 43 -14.65 -0.04 -12.04
CA LEU A 43 -14.64 -1.00 -13.15
C LEU A 43 -16.05 -1.51 -13.47
N LYS A 44 -16.83 -1.88 -12.44
CA LYS A 44 -18.24 -2.28 -12.61
C LYS A 44 -19.09 -1.16 -13.21
N ARG A 45 -18.88 0.08 -12.75
CA ARG A 45 -19.59 1.25 -13.28
C ARG A 45 -19.26 1.48 -14.76
N LYS A 46 -17.97 1.52 -15.12
CA LYS A 46 -17.54 1.74 -16.51
C LYS A 46 -17.99 0.61 -17.43
N GLU A 47 -18.05 -0.62 -16.95
CA GLU A 47 -18.65 -1.74 -17.68
C GLU A 47 -20.16 -1.56 -17.88
N ALA A 48 -20.90 -1.17 -16.83
CA ALA A 48 -22.34 -0.90 -16.93
C ALA A 48 -22.67 0.26 -17.89
N LEU A 49 -21.76 1.23 -18.03
CA LEU A 49 -21.85 2.32 -19.00
C LEU A 49 -21.46 1.92 -20.43
N GLY A 50 -21.02 0.67 -20.66
CA GLY A 50 -20.56 0.19 -21.95
C GLY A 50 -19.20 0.77 -22.39
N ILE A 51 -18.43 1.36 -21.49
CA ILE A 51 -17.09 1.93 -21.77
C ILE A 51 -16.03 0.82 -21.75
N LEU A 52 -16.19 -0.14 -20.84
CA LEU A 52 -15.34 -1.32 -20.75
C LEU A 52 -16.14 -2.57 -21.10
N HIS A 53 -15.50 -3.54 -21.74
CA HIS A 53 -16.15 -4.76 -22.19
C HIS A 53 -15.49 -6.01 -21.62
N PRO A 54 -16.27 -7.07 -21.34
CA PRO A 54 -15.71 -8.37 -21.03
C PRO A 54 -14.84 -8.91 -22.17
N ILE A 55 -13.78 -9.62 -21.81
CA ILE A 55 -12.93 -10.32 -22.77
C ILE A 55 -13.18 -11.82 -22.70
N LYS A 56 -13.19 -12.48 -23.86
CA LYS A 56 -13.24 -13.95 -23.92
C LYS A 56 -11.84 -14.50 -23.71
N LYS A 57 -11.66 -15.34 -22.70
CA LYS A 57 -10.40 -16.07 -22.47
C LYS A 57 -10.64 -17.57 -22.56
N THR A 58 -9.79 -18.25 -23.29
CA THR A 58 -9.74 -19.71 -23.28
C THR A 58 -9.10 -20.16 -21.97
N VAL A 59 -9.88 -20.82 -21.12
CA VAL A 59 -9.39 -21.42 -19.88
C VAL A 59 -9.55 -22.93 -20.00
N VAL A 60 -8.47 -23.66 -19.72
CA VAL A 60 -8.52 -25.12 -19.67
C VAL A 60 -9.04 -25.54 -18.30
N ILE A 61 -10.25 -26.11 -18.26
CA ILE A 61 -10.87 -26.59 -17.03
C ILE A 61 -10.66 -28.10 -16.92
N GLY A 62 -10.38 -28.58 -15.70
CA GLY A 62 -10.33 -30.02 -15.39
C GLY A 62 -9.00 -30.71 -15.63
N LYS A 63 -7.88 -29.97 -15.70
CA LYS A 63 -6.54 -30.58 -15.66
C LYS A 63 -6.29 -31.20 -14.28
N PRO A 64 -5.73 -32.42 -14.19
CA PRO A 64 -5.25 -32.96 -12.92
C PRO A 64 -4.12 -32.08 -12.38
N ALA A 65 -3.89 -32.14 -11.06
CA ALA A 65 -2.72 -31.50 -10.45
C ALA A 65 -1.45 -32.02 -11.12
N THR A 66 -0.63 -31.12 -11.67
CA THR A 66 0.65 -31.53 -12.24
C THR A 66 1.64 -31.80 -11.12
N THR A 67 2.60 -32.70 -11.35
CA THR A 67 3.67 -32.97 -10.38
C THR A 67 4.44 -31.71 -10.00
N SER A 68 4.64 -30.79 -10.96
CA SER A 68 5.28 -29.50 -10.71
C SER A 68 4.46 -28.60 -9.78
N GLU A 69 3.14 -28.54 -9.93
CA GLU A 69 2.26 -27.75 -9.06
C GLU A 69 2.26 -28.30 -7.64
N LEU A 70 2.15 -29.62 -7.49
CA LEU A 70 2.20 -30.27 -6.18
C LEU A 70 3.54 -30.04 -5.47
N ILE A 71 4.66 -30.13 -6.20
CA ILE A 71 5.99 -29.84 -5.65
C ILE A 71 6.09 -28.36 -5.24
N MET A 72 5.62 -27.43 -6.08
CA MET A 72 5.68 -25.99 -5.77
C MET A 72 4.80 -25.62 -4.57
N ASN A 73 3.59 -26.16 -4.51
CA ASN A 73 2.68 -25.96 -3.36
C ASN A 73 3.24 -26.61 -2.09
N GLY A 74 3.87 -27.79 -2.21
CA GLY A 74 4.59 -28.43 -1.12
C GLY A 74 5.78 -27.60 -0.62
N LEU A 75 6.61 -27.05 -1.52
CA LEU A 75 7.71 -26.15 -1.18
C LEU A 75 7.21 -24.88 -0.50
N PHE A 76 6.13 -24.28 -1.02
CA PHE A 76 5.52 -23.10 -0.43
C PHE A 76 4.98 -23.39 0.97
N GLY A 77 4.27 -24.51 1.14
CA GLY A 77 3.83 -25.02 2.43
C GLY A 77 5.02 -25.27 3.38
N PHE A 78 6.13 -25.82 2.89
CA PHE A 78 7.34 -26.03 3.68
C PHE A 78 7.89 -24.72 4.23
N VAL A 79 8.08 -23.70 3.38
CA VAL A 79 8.64 -22.41 3.80
C VAL A 79 7.74 -21.74 4.83
N ILE A 80 6.41 -21.74 4.61
CA ILE A 80 5.44 -21.19 5.56
C ILE A 80 5.49 -21.97 6.88
N GLY A 81 5.34 -23.29 6.85
CA GLY A 81 5.33 -24.11 8.06
C GLY A 81 6.64 -24.04 8.84
N TYR A 82 7.77 -24.00 8.13
CA TYR A 82 9.11 -23.87 8.71
C TYR A 82 9.24 -22.62 9.57
N LYS A 83 8.69 -21.50 9.09
CA LYS A 83 8.71 -20.22 9.80
C LYS A 83 7.59 -20.08 10.81
N LEU A 84 6.37 -20.38 10.42
CA LEU A 84 5.17 -20.20 11.24
C LEU A 84 5.25 -21.04 12.53
N VAL A 85 5.58 -22.33 12.41
CA VAL A 85 5.67 -23.20 13.59
C VAL A 85 6.80 -22.76 14.50
N TYR A 86 7.94 -22.33 13.95
CA TYR A 86 9.03 -21.78 14.75
C TYR A 86 8.63 -20.48 15.48
N ALA A 87 7.92 -19.57 14.80
CA ALA A 87 7.42 -18.33 15.39
C ALA A 87 6.40 -18.60 16.51
N LEU A 88 5.51 -19.57 16.33
CA LEU A 88 4.53 -19.98 17.35
C LEU A 88 5.19 -20.62 18.57
N LEU A 89 6.20 -21.47 18.37
CA LEU A 89 6.95 -22.06 19.49
C LEU A 89 7.82 -21.03 20.21
N ASN A 90 8.28 -20.00 19.51
CA ASN A 90 9.08 -18.90 20.07
C ASN A 90 8.25 -17.61 20.18
N TYR A 91 6.99 -17.73 20.62
CA TYR A 91 6.01 -16.65 20.54
C TYR A 91 6.46 -15.35 21.24
N ARG A 92 7.11 -15.45 22.41
CA ARG A 92 7.63 -14.27 23.11
C ARG A 92 8.65 -13.49 22.27
N LEU A 93 9.56 -14.22 21.63
CA LEU A 93 10.55 -13.63 20.73
C LEU A 93 9.88 -13.07 19.45
N PHE A 94 8.84 -13.75 18.96
CA PHE A 94 8.10 -13.31 17.78
C PHE A 94 7.37 -11.99 18.00
N VAL A 95 6.80 -11.80 19.19
CA VAL A 95 6.14 -10.55 19.57
C VAL A 95 7.15 -9.41 19.75
N SER A 96 8.34 -9.69 20.31
CA SER A 96 9.36 -8.66 20.52
C SER A 96 10.16 -8.30 19.26
N ASP A 97 10.39 -9.28 18.38
CA ASP A 97 11.22 -9.15 17.17
C ASP A 97 10.71 -10.05 16.04
N ALA A 98 9.55 -9.70 15.49
CA ALA A 98 8.94 -10.43 14.39
C ALA A 98 9.85 -10.47 13.15
N GLN A 99 10.52 -9.35 12.84
CA GLN A 99 11.36 -9.21 11.66
C GLN A 99 12.60 -10.10 11.76
N GLY A 100 13.29 -10.13 12.91
CA GLY A 100 14.45 -11.00 13.12
C GLY A 100 14.10 -12.48 13.01
N ILE A 101 12.95 -12.91 13.53
CA ILE A 101 12.51 -14.30 13.36
C ILE A 101 12.26 -14.64 11.89
N LEU A 102 11.52 -13.78 11.17
CA LEU A 102 11.22 -14.00 9.77
C LEU A 102 12.50 -14.06 8.92
N MET A 103 13.50 -13.22 9.21
CA MET A 103 14.75 -13.13 8.44
C MET A 103 15.82 -14.15 8.84
N SER A 104 15.72 -14.74 10.03
CA SER A 104 16.71 -15.72 10.47
C SER A 104 16.77 -16.95 9.54
N ALA A 105 17.88 -17.69 9.52
CA ALA A 105 17.88 -19.02 8.89
C ALA A 105 17.18 -20.08 9.75
N LYS A 106 16.76 -19.73 10.97
CA LYS A 106 16.15 -20.66 11.94
C LYS A 106 14.69 -20.94 11.57
N GLY A 107 14.25 -22.16 11.86
CA GLY A 107 12.87 -22.59 11.70
C GLY A 107 12.64 -24.00 12.22
N ASN A 108 11.44 -24.52 11.99
CA ASN A 108 11.01 -25.83 12.46
C ASN A 108 10.82 -26.79 11.26
N ILE A 109 11.77 -27.71 11.07
CA ILE A 109 11.75 -28.66 9.94
C ILE A 109 10.49 -29.54 9.96
N ILE A 110 10.08 -30.01 11.14
CA ILE A 110 8.89 -30.87 11.29
C ILE A 110 7.63 -30.10 10.88
N GLY A 111 7.50 -28.86 11.33
CA GLY A 111 6.44 -27.94 10.93
C GLY A 111 6.45 -27.69 9.42
N GLY A 112 7.64 -27.47 8.84
CA GLY A 112 7.80 -27.37 7.39
C GLY A 112 7.30 -28.62 6.66
N LEU A 113 7.76 -29.81 7.03
CA LEU A 113 7.34 -31.07 6.39
C LEU A 113 5.83 -31.32 6.53
N PHE A 114 5.25 -31.01 7.69
CA PHE A 114 3.82 -31.12 7.92
C PHE A 114 3.01 -30.22 6.97
N PHE A 115 3.35 -28.92 6.89
CA PHE A 115 2.65 -27.99 6.00
C PHE A 115 2.93 -28.27 4.52
N ALA A 116 4.10 -28.79 4.17
CA ALA A 116 4.39 -29.24 2.81
C ALA A 116 3.44 -30.35 2.37
N GLY A 117 3.27 -31.39 3.20
CA GLY A 117 2.31 -32.45 2.97
C GLY A 117 0.87 -31.94 2.94
N LEU A 118 0.50 -31.07 3.87
CA LEU A 118 -0.83 -30.46 3.95
C LEU A 118 -1.19 -29.68 2.67
N PHE A 119 -0.29 -28.83 2.18
CA PHE A 119 -0.55 -27.98 1.02
C PHE A 119 -0.56 -28.78 -0.28
N ALA A 120 0.36 -29.73 -0.44
CA ALA A 120 0.35 -30.65 -1.58
C ALA A 120 -0.92 -31.52 -1.58
N TYR A 121 -1.33 -32.02 -0.42
CA TYR A 121 -2.58 -32.78 -0.29
C TYR A 121 -3.81 -31.92 -0.57
N TRP A 122 -3.86 -30.69 -0.06
CA TRP A 122 -4.96 -29.77 -0.33
C TRP A 122 -5.07 -29.49 -1.84
N ASP A 123 -3.99 -29.07 -2.50
CA ASP A 123 -4.00 -28.82 -3.95
C ASP A 123 -4.41 -30.07 -4.75
N TYR A 124 -3.89 -31.25 -4.37
CA TYR A 124 -4.31 -32.52 -4.96
C TYR A 124 -5.81 -32.76 -4.81
N THR A 125 -6.37 -32.60 -3.61
CA THR A 125 -7.81 -32.81 -3.38
C THR A 125 -8.69 -31.79 -4.11
N GLU A 126 -8.30 -30.52 -4.13
CA GLU A 126 -9.05 -29.46 -4.80
C GLU A 126 -9.09 -29.68 -6.31
N LYS A 127 -7.93 -29.99 -6.92
CA LYS A 127 -7.88 -30.25 -8.35
C LYS A 127 -8.55 -31.55 -8.75
N ASN A 128 -8.50 -32.58 -7.91
CA ASN A 128 -9.23 -33.82 -8.18
C ASN A 128 -10.75 -33.67 -8.04
N LYS A 129 -11.24 -32.81 -7.14
CA LYS A 129 -12.67 -32.47 -7.05
C LYS A 129 -13.19 -31.82 -8.33
N HIS A 130 -12.33 -31.08 -9.04
CA HIS A 130 -12.68 -30.37 -10.28
C HIS A 130 -12.12 -31.04 -11.54
N LYS A 131 -11.57 -32.26 -11.44
CA LYS A 131 -11.01 -33.00 -12.57
C LYS A 131 -12.13 -33.45 -13.50
N LEU A 132 -11.91 -33.26 -14.79
CA LEU A 132 -12.77 -33.81 -15.85
C LEU A 132 -12.05 -34.97 -16.54
N ASP A 133 -12.79 -35.95 -17.05
CA ASP A 133 -12.22 -37.11 -17.76
C ASP A 133 -11.37 -36.71 -18.97
N LYS A 134 -11.72 -35.57 -19.58
CA LYS A 134 -10.92 -34.88 -20.60
C LYS A 134 -10.93 -33.38 -20.27
N PRO A 135 -9.75 -32.74 -20.11
CA PRO A 135 -9.68 -31.28 -19.96
C PRO A 135 -10.39 -30.60 -21.12
N LYS A 136 -11.32 -29.69 -20.83
CA LYS A 136 -12.07 -28.95 -21.85
C LYS A 136 -11.57 -27.52 -21.89
N GLU A 137 -11.22 -27.07 -23.08
CA GLU A 137 -11.05 -25.65 -23.37
C GLU A 137 -12.42 -25.00 -23.40
N THR A 138 -12.69 -24.12 -22.45
CA THR A 138 -13.94 -23.37 -22.41
C THR A 138 -13.63 -21.89 -22.55
N LEU A 139 -14.43 -21.22 -23.37
CA LEU A 139 -14.39 -19.76 -23.49
C LEU A 139 -15.10 -19.18 -22.27
N VAL A 140 -14.31 -18.69 -21.31
CA VAL A 140 -14.83 -17.99 -20.14
C VAL A 140 -14.87 -16.50 -20.46
N ILE A 141 -16.01 -15.89 -20.20
CA ILE A 141 -16.17 -14.43 -20.27
C ILE A 141 -15.60 -13.86 -18.97
N VAL A 142 -14.53 -13.08 -19.09
CA VAL A 142 -13.89 -12.41 -17.95
C VAL A 142 -14.26 -10.95 -17.98
N HIS A 143 -14.98 -10.52 -16.95
CA HIS A 143 -15.37 -9.14 -16.76
C HIS A 143 -14.18 -8.29 -16.26
N PRO A 144 -14.09 -6.99 -16.62
CA PRO A 144 -12.99 -6.12 -16.22
C PRO A 144 -12.74 -6.13 -14.70
N TYR A 145 -13.80 -6.07 -13.88
CA TYR A 145 -13.66 -6.08 -12.42
C TYR A 145 -13.10 -7.39 -11.84
N GLN A 146 -13.24 -8.52 -12.54
CA GLN A 146 -12.67 -9.80 -12.11
C GLN A 146 -11.15 -9.83 -12.24
N THR A 147 -10.58 -8.93 -13.05
CA THR A 147 -9.13 -8.82 -13.20
C THR A 147 -8.47 -8.14 -12.00
N MET A 148 -9.23 -7.50 -11.11
CA MET A 148 -8.70 -6.72 -9.99
C MET A 148 -7.83 -7.55 -9.05
N SER A 149 -8.19 -8.82 -8.77
CA SER A 149 -7.38 -9.71 -7.94
C SER A 149 -6.02 -10.00 -8.56
N ASN A 150 -5.93 -10.08 -9.89
CA ASN A 150 -4.66 -10.23 -10.58
C ASN A 150 -3.87 -8.92 -10.55
N LEU A 151 -4.53 -7.77 -10.77
CA LEU A 151 -3.90 -6.46 -10.75
C LEU A 151 -3.26 -6.15 -9.40
N ILE A 152 -3.98 -6.38 -8.28
CA ILE A 152 -3.49 -6.06 -6.94
C ILE A 152 -2.28 -6.92 -6.54
N VAL A 153 -2.28 -8.21 -6.88
CA VAL A 153 -1.17 -9.12 -6.61
C VAL A 153 0.08 -8.68 -7.37
N TRP A 154 -0.04 -8.42 -8.67
CA TRP A 154 1.10 -7.96 -9.45
C TRP A 154 1.55 -6.54 -9.09
N ALA A 155 0.63 -5.67 -8.69
CA ALA A 155 0.97 -4.36 -8.16
C ALA A 155 1.82 -4.48 -6.89
N ALA A 156 1.46 -5.39 -5.97
CA ALA A 156 2.24 -5.65 -4.76
C ALA A 156 3.61 -6.24 -5.08
N ILE A 157 3.68 -7.25 -5.96
CA ILE A 157 4.96 -7.89 -6.35
C ILE A 157 5.90 -6.87 -7.02
N TRP A 158 5.44 -6.20 -8.08
CA TRP A 158 6.28 -5.24 -8.80
C TRP A 158 6.53 -3.96 -8.01
N GLY A 159 5.60 -3.58 -7.13
CA GLY A 159 5.80 -2.47 -6.20
C GLY A 159 6.91 -2.78 -5.20
N PHE A 160 6.89 -3.96 -4.58
CA PHE A 160 7.95 -4.34 -3.64
C PHE A 160 9.31 -4.49 -4.35
N LEU A 161 9.34 -5.21 -5.48
CA LEU A 161 10.57 -5.38 -6.27
C LEU A 161 11.12 -4.03 -6.77
N GLY A 162 10.25 -3.14 -7.23
CA GLY A 162 10.63 -1.80 -7.68
C GLY A 162 11.17 -0.94 -6.54
N ALA A 163 10.48 -0.92 -5.39
CA ALA A 163 10.93 -0.18 -4.21
C ALA A 163 12.31 -0.61 -3.75
N LYS A 164 12.57 -1.92 -3.80
CA LYS A 164 13.86 -2.50 -3.42
C LYS A 164 14.95 -2.22 -4.46
N PHE A 165 14.62 -2.34 -5.74
CA PHE A 165 15.54 -2.06 -6.82
C PHE A 165 16.02 -0.61 -6.79
N PHE A 166 15.10 0.35 -6.65
CA PHE A 166 15.45 1.78 -6.59
C PHE A 166 16.19 2.16 -5.30
N ASP A 167 15.91 1.49 -4.18
CA ASP A 167 16.70 1.68 -2.94
C ASP A 167 18.18 1.33 -3.15
N ASN A 168 18.44 0.19 -3.80
CA ASN A 168 19.81 -0.22 -4.10
C ASN A 168 20.49 0.67 -5.14
N LEU A 169 19.73 1.34 -6.03
CA LEU A 169 20.28 2.34 -6.94
C LEU A 169 20.63 3.64 -6.22
N GLU A 170 19.80 4.07 -5.28
CA GLU A 170 20.03 5.27 -4.48
C GLU A 170 21.25 5.12 -3.58
N TYR A 171 21.43 3.92 -3.00
CA TYR A 171 22.56 3.57 -2.13
C TYR A 171 23.54 2.61 -2.82
N TRP A 172 23.96 2.96 -4.04
CA TRP A 172 24.79 2.10 -4.88
C TRP A 172 26.09 1.65 -4.21
N ASP A 173 26.79 2.57 -3.55
CA ASP A 173 28.09 2.26 -2.92
C ASP A 173 27.96 1.23 -1.79
N ASP A 174 26.87 1.28 -1.02
CA ASP A 174 26.59 0.31 0.05
C ASP A 174 26.06 -1.01 -0.53
N PHE A 175 25.30 -0.96 -1.62
CA PHE A 175 24.86 -2.15 -2.35
C PHE A 175 26.03 -2.94 -2.93
N VAL A 176 27.03 -2.28 -3.51
CA VAL A 176 28.23 -2.96 -4.05
C VAL A 176 29.03 -3.65 -2.95
N GLN A 177 29.05 -3.09 -1.74
CA GLN A 177 29.74 -3.68 -0.59
C GLN A 177 28.98 -4.87 0.02
N HIS A 178 27.65 -4.79 0.11
CA HIS A 178 26.81 -5.78 0.78
C HIS A 178 25.60 -6.25 -0.07
N PRO A 179 25.81 -6.86 -1.25
CA PRO A 179 24.75 -7.07 -2.24
C PRO A 179 23.67 -8.07 -1.79
N ILE A 180 24.07 -9.19 -1.18
CA ILE A 180 23.14 -10.24 -0.71
C ILE A 180 22.32 -9.73 0.47
N GLU A 181 22.97 -9.09 1.43
CA GLU A 181 22.32 -8.56 2.63
C GLU A 181 21.33 -7.46 2.27
N ARG A 182 21.73 -6.50 1.44
CA ARG A 182 20.80 -5.45 0.99
C ARG A 182 19.65 -6.03 0.19
N LEU A 183 19.84 -6.99 -0.71
CA LEU A 183 18.71 -7.57 -1.47
C LEU A 183 17.70 -8.31 -0.59
N LEU A 184 18.17 -9.00 0.45
CA LEU A 184 17.33 -9.79 1.34
C LEU A 184 16.76 -8.99 2.51
N SER A 185 17.25 -7.77 2.77
CA SER A 185 16.75 -6.96 3.87
C SER A 185 15.32 -6.45 3.60
N PHE A 186 14.48 -6.48 4.64
CA PHE A 186 13.12 -5.90 4.60
C PHE A 186 13.10 -4.38 4.81
N SER A 187 14.23 -3.80 5.21
CA SER A 187 14.48 -2.36 5.23
C SER A 187 14.98 -1.87 3.86
N GLY A 188 14.99 -0.55 3.64
CA GLY A 188 15.43 0.03 2.36
C GLY A 188 14.41 -0.22 1.26
N LEU A 189 13.26 0.46 1.35
CA LEU A 189 12.20 0.43 0.35
C LEU A 189 11.93 1.87 -0.07
N THR A 190 12.27 2.21 -1.31
CA THR A 190 11.99 3.54 -1.85
C THR A 190 10.56 3.61 -2.38
N PHE A 191 9.84 4.67 -1.99
CA PHE A 191 8.45 4.87 -2.42
C PHE A 191 8.33 4.97 -3.95
N TYR A 192 9.25 5.68 -4.61
CA TYR A 192 9.20 5.91 -6.07
C TYR A 192 9.37 4.64 -6.88
N GLY A 193 10.30 3.77 -6.47
CA GLY A 193 10.47 2.47 -7.12
C GLY A 193 9.16 1.67 -7.06
N GLY A 194 8.48 1.70 -5.91
CA GLY A 194 7.20 1.01 -5.76
C GLY A 194 6.08 1.60 -6.61
N LEU A 195 5.95 2.93 -6.63
CA LEU A 195 4.93 3.62 -7.43
C LEU A 195 5.11 3.39 -8.93
N ILE A 196 6.34 3.53 -9.44
CA ILE A 196 6.65 3.42 -10.86
C ILE A 196 6.46 1.98 -11.35
N CYS A 197 7.11 1.01 -10.70
CA CYS A 197 7.06 -0.39 -11.13
C CYS A 197 5.68 -1.01 -10.88
N GLY A 198 5.06 -0.73 -9.72
CA GLY A 198 3.70 -1.19 -9.41
C GLY A 198 2.65 -0.60 -10.35
N GLY A 199 2.71 0.71 -10.59
CA GLY A 199 1.82 1.40 -11.52
C GLY A 199 1.97 0.90 -12.96
N ALA A 200 3.22 0.74 -13.43
CA ALA A 200 3.50 0.19 -14.76
C ALA A 200 2.95 -1.24 -14.91
N ALA A 201 3.13 -2.11 -13.91
CA ALA A 201 2.60 -3.46 -13.91
C ALA A 201 1.06 -3.47 -14.04
N VAL A 202 0.38 -2.62 -13.26
CA VAL A 202 -1.09 -2.46 -13.35
C VAL A 202 -1.51 -2.04 -14.75
N LEU A 203 -0.88 -1.01 -15.33
CA LEU A 203 -1.25 -0.51 -16.66
C LEU A 203 -0.99 -1.54 -17.77
N ILE A 204 0.14 -2.26 -17.71
CA ILE A 204 0.49 -3.30 -18.69
C ILE A 204 -0.49 -4.46 -18.60
N ILE A 205 -0.79 -4.94 -17.40
CA ILE A 205 -1.71 -6.06 -17.19
C ILE A 205 -3.13 -5.65 -17.56
N ALA A 206 -3.58 -4.47 -17.16
CA ALA A 206 -4.89 -3.93 -17.54
C ALA A 206 -5.03 -3.87 -19.08
N LYS A 207 -4.01 -3.35 -19.78
CA LYS A 207 -3.97 -3.31 -21.25
C LYS A 207 -4.05 -4.71 -21.88
N ARG A 208 -3.31 -5.69 -21.34
CA ARG A 208 -3.38 -7.10 -21.77
C ARG A 208 -4.75 -7.73 -21.52
N ASN A 209 -5.56 -7.15 -20.64
CA ASN A 209 -6.91 -7.59 -20.32
C ASN A 209 -8.00 -6.70 -20.97
N GLY A 210 -7.67 -5.92 -22.00
CA GLY A 210 -8.65 -5.13 -22.76
C GLY A 210 -9.05 -3.80 -22.12
N ILE A 211 -8.45 -3.41 -20.99
CA ILE A 211 -8.69 -2.11 -20.36
C ILE A 211 -7.66 -1.11 -20.88
N LYS A 212 -8.11 -0.09 -21.64
CA LYS A 212 -7.19 0.96 -22.14
C LYS A 212 -6.53 1.70 -20.95
N PRO A 213 -5.23 2.05 -21.02
CA PRO A 213 -4.51 2.67 -19.91
C PRO A 213 -5.18 3.93 -19.33
N LEU A 214 -5.72 4.82 -20.16
CA LEU A 214 -6.40 6.03 -19.67
C LEU A 214 -7.64 5.72 -18.83
N HIS A 215 -8.42 4.70 -19.20
CA HIS A 215 -9.54 4.26 -18.38
C HIS A 215 -9.09 3.62 -17.07
N MET A 216 -7.97 2.88 -17.09
CA MET A 216 -7.39 2.32 -15.88
C MET A 216 -6.87 3.42 -14.94
N LEU A 217 -6.27 4.48 -15.48
CA LEU A 217 -5.88 5.66 -14.71
C LEU A 217 -7.11 6.35 -14.10
N ASP A 218 -8.19 6.55 -14.87
CA ASP A 218 -9.44 7.12 -14.34
C ASP A 218 -10.06 6.26 -13.23
N VAL A 219 -9.98 4.93 -13.35
CA VAL A 219 -10.37 3.99 -12.28
C VAL A 219 -9.51 4.20 -11.03
N GLY A 220 -8.20 4.39 -11.24
CA GLY A 220 -7.23 4.50 -10.17
C GLY A 220 -7.31 5.80 -9.38
N GLY A 221 -7.60 6.94 -10.02
CA GLY A 221 -7.55 8.27 -9.38
C GLY A 221 -8.31 8.35 -8.05
N PRO A 222 -9.64 8.13 -8.02
CA PRO A 222 -10.40 8.15 -6.77
C PRO A 222 -9.94 7.07 -5.79
N GLY A 223 -9.69 5.84 -6.26
CA GLY A 223 -9.34 4.75 -5.37
C GLY A 223 -7.96 4.89 -4.70
N MET A 224 -7.00 5.53 -5.37
CA MET A 224 -5.70 5.86 -4.78
C MET A 224 -5.83 6.91 -3.69
N MET A 225 -6.69 7.90 -3.87
CA MET A 225 -6.95 8.92 -2.85
C MET A 225 -7.53 8.28 -1.57
N LEU A 226 -8.46 7.33 -1.72
CA LEU A 226 -9.00 6.57 -0.58
C LEU A 226 -7.94 5.67 0.06
N ALA A 227 -7.17 4.93 -0.73
CA ALA A 227 -6.11 4.06 -0.22
C ALA A 227 -5.05 4.87 0.55
N TYR A 228 -4.68 6.04 0.03
CA TYR A 228 -3.74 6.95 0.69
C TYR A 228 -4.29 7.46 2.02
N ALA A 229 -5.54 7.90 2.07
CA ALA A 229 -6.19 8.32 3.31
C ALA A 229 -6.15 7.20 4.37
N VAL A 230 -6.49 5.95 4.00
CA VAL A 230 -6.43 4.81 4.93
C VAL A 230 -5.00 4.53 5.39
N GLY A 231 -4.01 4.61 4.50
CA GLY A 231 -2.60 4.47 4.86
C GLY A 231 -2.13 5.53 5.86
N ARG A 232 -2.57 6.78 5.68
CA ARG A 232 -2.22 7.92 6.57
C ARG A 232 -2.80 7.80 7.98
N ILE A 233 -3.91 7.06 8.15
CA ILE A 233 -4.39 6.68 9.49
C ILE A 233 -3.33 5.81 10.19
N GLY A 234 -2.72 4.88 9.46
CA GLY A 234 -1.60 4.06 9.95
C GLY A 234 -0.43 4.91 10.44
N CYS A 235 -0.01 5.90 9.64
CA CYS A 235 1.04 6.85 10.02
C CYS A 235 0.70 7.60 11.31
N HIS A 236 -0.53 8.14 11.38
CA HIS A 236 -1.00 8.87 12.55
C HIS A 236 -0.99 8.00 13.81
N LEU A 237 -1.55 6.79 13.76
CA LEU A 237 -1.68 5.93 14.94
C LEU A 237 -0.35 5.33 15.39
N ALA A 238 0.57 5.05 14.46
CA ALA A 238 1.89 4.52 14.76
C ALA A 238 2.83 5.61 15.31
N GLY A 239 2.68 6.86 14.87
CA GLY A 239 3.68 7.90 15.10
C GLY A 239 4.98 7.51 14.41
N ASP A 240 4.96 7.42 13.09
CA ASP A 240 6.05 6.89 12.25
C ASP A 240 7.05 7.94 11.75
N GLY A 241 6.94 9.19 12.21
CA GLY A 241 7.82 10.29 11.81
C GLY A 241 7.19 11.25 10.80
N ASP A 242 5.99 10.94 10.28
CA ASP A 242 5.35 11.75 9.23
C ASP A 242 4.62 13.00 9.74
N TRP A 243 5.02 13.51 10.91
CA TRP A 243 4.47 14.67 11.57
C TRP A 243 5.05 16.00 11.07
N GLY A 244 4.39 17.08 11.48
CA GLY A 244 4.70 18.44 11.05
C GLY A 244 5.82 19.09 11.84
N ILE A 245 6.16 20.32 11.44
CA ILE A 245 7.02 21.19 12.23
C ILE A 245 6.36 21.52 13.58
N VAL A 246 7.16 22.02 14.52
CA VAL A 246 6.67 22.58 15.79
C VAL A 246 5.55 23.58 15.49
N ASN A 247 4.43 23.44 16.21
CA ASN A 247 3.30 24.35 16.12
C ASN A 247 3.41 25.39 17.25
N PRO A 248 3.84 26.64 16.95
CA PRO A 248 3.89 27.71 17.94
C PRO A 248 2.54 28.41 18.12
N ASP A 249 1.57 28.14 17.25
CA ASP A 249 0.39 28.95 17.09
C ASP A 249 -0.71 28.54 18.08
N PRO A 250 -1.37 29.51 18.74
CA PRO A 250 -2.46 29.22 19.65
C PRO A 250 -3.62 28.55 18.90
N LYS A 251 -4.33 27.67 19.59
CA LYS A 251 -5.46 26.94 19.01
C LYS A 251 -6.52 27.92 18.48
N PRO A 252 -6.93 27.83 17.20
CA PRO A 252 -7.80 28.82 16.59
C PRO A 252 -9.26 28.71 17.06
N PHE A 253 -9.69 27.51 17.45
CA PHE A 253 -11.07 27.24 17.86
C PHE A 253 -11.11 26.45 19.16
N SER A 254 -11.95 26.87 20.11
CA SER A 254 -12.07 26.22 21.42
C SER A 254 -12.63 24.79 21.34
N TRP A 255 -13.52 24.52 20.39
CA TRP A 255 -14.13 23.20 20.17
C TRP A 255 -13.19 22.19 19.52
N LEU A 256 -12.09 22.65 18.91
CA LEU A 256 -11.14 21.77 18.23
C LEU A 256 -10.36 20.95 19.27
N PRO A 257 -10.28 19.61 19.11
CA PRO A 257 -9.47 18.78 20.00
C PRO A 257 -7.99 19.17 19.91
N ASP A 258 -7.29 19.19 21.04
CA ASP A 258 -5.89 19.63 21.08
C ASP A 258 -5.00 18.76 20.19
N TRP A 259 -5.22 17.44 20.20
CA TRP A 259 -4.48 16.49 19.37
C TRP A 259 -4.66 16.69 17.86
N LEU A 260 -5.71 17.40 17.45
CA LEU A 260 -5.94 17.75 16.05
C LEU A 260 -5.24 19.07 15.67
N TRP A 261 -4.77 19.87 16.63
CA TRP A 261 -4.06 21.13 16.37
C TRP A 261 -2.56 21.03 16.67
N SER A 262 -2.22 20.54 17.85
CA SER A 262 -0.85 20.41 18.35
C SER A 262 -0.72 19.09 19.11
N TYR A 263 0.14 18.21 18.61
CA TYR A 263 0.27 16.86 19.15
C TYR A 263 1.72 16.46 19.38
N LYS A 264 1.98 15.74 20.47
CA LYS A 264 3.35 15.33 20.87
C LYS A 264 3.70 13.89 20.47
N TYR A 265 2.78 13.15 19.86
CA TYR A 265 3.01 11.76 19.45
C TYR A 265 3.64 10.88 20.56
N PRO A 266 2.98 10.73 21.73
CA PRO A 266 3.48 9.89 22.80
C PRO A 266 3.50 8.42 22.39
N ASN A 267 4.55 7.68 22.75
CA ASN A 267 4.77 6.29 22.36
C ASN A 267 4.93 6.12 20.84
N ASN A 268 5.60 7.06 20.16
CA ASN A 268 5.85 6.96 18.72
C ASN A 268 6.79 5.78 18.39
N VAL A 269 6.58 5.13 17.22
CA VAL A 269 7.38 3.95 16.83
C VAL A 269 8.83 4.26 16.50
N VAL A 270 9.13 5.52 16.17
CA VAL A 270 10.49 5.99 15.88
C VAL A 270 11.33 6.10 17.15
N GLY A 271 10.69 6.29 18.31
CA GLY A 271 11.38 6.57 19.57
C GLY A 271 11.97 7.97 19.62
N GLU A 272 11.45 8.92 18.85
CA GLU A 272 11.90 10.33 18.84
C GLU A 272 11.38 11.10 20.06
N GLY A 273 12.18 12.08 20.51
CA GLY A 273 11.81 13.04 21.55
C GLY A 273 12.41 12.76 22.93
N ILE A 274 11.67 13.10 23.98
CA ILE A 274 12.06 12.95 25.39
C ILE A 274 11.37 11.75 26.03
N PRO A 275 11.98 11.11 27.04
CA PRO A 275 11.35 10.01 27.78
C PRO A 275 10.11 10.47 28.55
N ILE A 276 9.04 9.67 28.50
CA ILE A 276 7.80 9.90 29.25
C ILE A 276 8.02 9.47 30.72
N PRO A 277 7.80 10.36 31.72
CA PRO A 277 7.98 10.02 33.12
C PRO A 277 7.14 8.81 33.55
N GLY A 278 7.79 7.80 34.16
CA GLY A 278 7.13 6.58 34.63
C GLY A 278 6.84 5.53 33.54
N CYS A 279 7.24 5.76 32.29
CA CYS A 279 7.14 4.76 31.22
C CYS A 279 8.45 3.99 31.07
N ASN A 280 8.39 2.66 31.07
CA ASN A 280 9.53 1.78 30.79
C ASN A 280 9.20 0.87 29.59
N GLY A 281 10.03 0.88 28.55
CA GLY A 281 9.84 0.04 27.37
C GLY A 281 10.32 0.67 26.07
N LYS A 282 10.11 -0.05 24.97
CA LYS A 282 10.58 0.34 23.63
C LYS A 282 9.93 1.62 23.09
N PHE A 283 8.67 1.87 23.46
CA PHE A 283 7.87 2.97 22.94
C PHE A 283 7.50 3.96 24.05
N CYS A 284 8.50 4.49 24.76
CA CYS A 284 8.30 5.37 25.92
C CYS A 284 8.79 6.82 25.70
N ASN A 285 8.81 7.27 24.45
CA ASN A 285 9.24 8.62 24.08
C ASN A 285 8.07 9.43 23.51
N GLU A 286 8.11 10.74 23.71
CA GLU A 286 7.21 11.73 23.11
C GLU A 286 7.98 12.98 22.66
N LEU A 287 7.46 13.71 21.67
CA LEU A 287 8.08 14.94 21.22
C LEU A 287 8.06 16.01 22.33
N ALA A 288 9.19 16.71 22.50
CA ALA A 288 9.31 17.74 23.54
C ALA A 288 8.28 18.87 23.35
N GLN A 289 8.05 19.27 22.10
CA GLN A 289 7.12 20.31 21.70
C GLN A 289 6.00 19.70 20.84
N GLY A 290 4.81 20.30 20.92
CA GLY A 290 3.69 19.88 20.07
C GLY A 290 3.93 20.31 18.63
N VAL A 291 3.63 19.40 17.70
CA VAL A 291 3.78 19.62 16.27
C VAL A 291 2.44 19.61 15.57
N TYR A 292 2.39 20.16 14.36
CA TYR A 292 1.25 20.00 13.48
C TYR A 292 1.05 18.51 13.14
N PRO A 293 -0.11 17.90 13.41
CA PRO A 293 -0.32 16.49 13.13
C PRO A 293 -0.62 16.26 11.63
N THR A 294 0.36 16.48 10.76
CA THR A 294 0.20 16.38 9.30
C THR A 294 -0.45 15.09 8.80
N PRO A 295 -0.20 13.87 9.36
CA PRO A 295 -0.87 12.67 8.91
C PRO A 295 -2.40 12.74 9.03
N ILE A 296 -2.96 13.33 10.10
CA ILE A 296 -4.42 13.44 10.22
C ILE A 296 -4.98 14.49 9.27
N TYR A 297 -4.23 15.56 9.00
CA TYR A 297 -4.62 16.53 7.97
C TYR A 297 -4.68 15.87 6.59
N GLU A 298 -3.68 15.07 6.24
CA GLU A 298 -3.68 14.26 5.01
C GLU A 298 -4.89 13.31 4.98
N VAL A 299 -5.21 12.60 6.07
CA VAL A 299 -6.41 11.74 6.14
C VAL A 299 -7.68 12.53 5.81
N ILE A 300 -7.90 13.66 6.48
CA ILE A 300 -9.13 14.45 6.34
C ILE A 300 -9.23 15.00 4.92
N ILE A 301 -8.17 15.62 4.41
CA ILE A 301 -8.15 16.22 3.07
C ILE A 301 -8.33 15.13 2.02
N CYS A 302 -7.61 14.01 2.10
CA CYS A 302 -7.74 12.94 1.12
C CYS A 302 -9.13 12.28 1.16
N LEU A 303 -9.78 12.16 2.30
CA LEU A 303 -11.19 11.70 2.35
C LEU A 303 -12.14 12.70 1.69
N ILE A 304 -11.94 14.00 1.89
CA ILE A 304 -12.72 15.05 1.22
C ILE A 304 -12.48 15.02 -0.30
N LEU A 305 -11.23 14.93 -0.74
CA LEU A 305 -10.86 14.84 -2.15
C LEU A 305 -11.39 13.55 -2.78
N PHE A 306 -11.34 12.43 -2.06
CA PHE A 306 -11.97 11.19 -2.49
C PHE A 306 -13.48 11.38 -2.68
N ALA A 307 -14.19 11.92 -1.69
CA ALA A 307 -15.62 12.17 -1.78
C ALA A 307 -15.97 13.10 -2.96
N PHE A 308 -15.18 14.16 -3.17
CA PHE A 308 -15.31 15.05 -4.31
C PHE A 308 -15.13 14.32 -5.64
N LEU A 309 -14.04 13.58 -5.82
CA LEU A 309 -13.77 12.79 -7.04
C LEU A 309 -14.86 11.74 -7.27
N TRP A 310 -15.33 11.12 -6.18
CA TRP A 310 -16.37 10.11 -6.19
C TRP A 310 -17.71 10.69 -6.65
N GLU A 311 -18.04 11.91 -6.24
CA GLU A 311 -19.27 12.62 -6.60
C GLU A 311 -19.27 13.09 -8.07
N ILE A 312 -18.13 13.57 -8.58
CA ILE A 312 -18.05 14.07 -9.96
C ILE A 312 -17.91 12.96 -11.01
N ARG A 313 -17.71 11.69 -10.61
CA ARG A 313 -17.38 10.58 -11.53
C ARG A 313 -18.39 10.32 -12.65
N ASP A 314 -19.65 10.68 -12.42
CA ASP A 314 -20.73 10.51 -13.41
C ASP A 314 -20.79 11.66 -14.42
N LYS A 315 -20.19 12.81 -14.08
CA LYS A 315 -20.06 13.98 -14.96
C LYS A 315 -18.83 13.88 -15.87
N ILE A 316 -17.79 13.14 -15.44
CA ILE A 316 -16.54 12.97 -16.19
C ILE A 316 -16.66 11.84 -17.22
N LYS A 317 -16.68 12.21 -18.50
CA LYS A 317 -16.80 11.27 -19.64
C LYS A 317 -15.52 11.11 -20.47
N ALA A 318 -14.63 12.11 -20.43
CA ALA A 318 -13.40 12.09 -21.23
C ALA A 318 -12.36 11.18 -20.58
N PRO A 319 -11.80 10.19 -21.29
CA PRO A 319 -10.81 9.28 -20.72
C PRO A 319 -9.51 10.01 -20.35
N GLY A 320 -9.00 9.78 -19.15
CA GLY A 320 -7.83 10.44 -18.58
C GLY A 320 -8.14 11.73 -17.83
N LEU A 321 -9.35 12.29 -17.96
CA LEU A 321 -9.72 13.53 -17.29
C LEU A 321 -9.88 13.34 -15.77
N MET A 322 -10.43 12.20 -15.33
CA MET A 322 -10.58 11.92 -13.89
C MET A 322 -9.20 11.81 -13.23
N PHE A 323 -8.27 11.11 -13.88
CA PHE A 323 -6.90 11.02 -13.39
C PHE A 323 -6.17 12.36 -13.40
N GLY A 324 -6.37 13.18 -14.43
CA GLY A 324 -5.80 14.53 -14.51
C GLY A 324 -6.27 15.43 -13.35
N ILE A 325 -7.56 15.41 -13.03
CA ILE A 325 -8.11 16.14 -11.87
C ILE A 325 -7.52 15.59 -10.57
N TYR A 326 -7.43 14.26 -10.42
CA TYR A 326 -6.77 13.64 -9.27
C TYR A 326 -5.32 14.12 -9.10
N MET A 327 -4.52 14.16 -10.18
CA MET A 327 -3.13 14.61 -10.11
C MET A 327 -3.01 16.07 -9.65
N ILE A 328 -3.90 16.95 -10.14
CA ILE A 328 -3.93 18.35 -9.73
C ILE A 328 -4.25 18.45 -8.24
N LEU A 329 -5.32 17.81 -7.78
CA LEU A 329 -5.76 17.86 -6.39
C LEU A 329 -4.71 17.27 -5.43
N ASN A 330 -4.16 16.12 -5.79
CA ASN A 330 -3.12 15.45 -5.01
C ASN A 330 -1.82 16.28 -4.97
N GLY A 331 -1.45 16.92 -6.08
CA GLY A 331 -0.29 17.83 -6.10
C GLY A 331 -0.49 19.06 -5.22
N ILE A 332 -1.67 19.69 -5.26
CA ILE A 332 -1.98 20.85 -4.41
C ILE A 332 -1.97 20.45 -2.93
N GLU A 333 -2.66 19.37 -2.58
CA GLU A 333 -2.70 18.85 -1.20
C GLU A 333 -1.28 18.57 -0.68
N ARG A 334 -0.48 17.85 -1.47
CA ARG A 334 0.88 17.49 -1.10
C ARG A 334 1.75 18.72 -0.92
N PHE A 335 1.63 19.71 -1.81
CA PHE A 335 2.35 20.98 -1.70
C PHE A 335 1.99 21.72 -0.40
N CYS A 336 0.71 21.80 -0.06
CA CYS A 336 0.24 22.48 1.15
C CYS A 336 0.72 21.79 2.45
N ILE A 337 0.64 20.46 2.53
CA ILE A 337 1.11 19.70 3.69
C ILE A 337 2.62 19.81 3.84
N GLU A 338 3.36 19.84 2.73
CA GLU A 338 4.81 19.93 2.73
C GLU A 338 5.33 21.22 3.39
N LEU A 339 4.60 22.33 3.27
CA LEU A 339 4.95 23.60 3.93
C LEU A 339 4.98 23.52 5.45
N ILE A 340 4.19 22.60 6.03
CA ILE A 340 4.06 22.39 7.47
C ILE A 340 4.70 21.08 7.93
N ARG A 341 5.41 20.36 7.05
CA ARG A 341 6.05 19.07 7.34
C ARG A 341 7.54 19.23 7.68
N VAL A 342 8.07 18.35 8.54
CA VAL A 342 9.52 18.27 8.77
C VAL A 342 10.15 17.54 7.59
N ASN A 343 10.84 18.25 6.70
CA ASN A 343 11.56 17.65 5.59
C ASN A 343 12.91 18.32 5.32
N SER A 344 13.82 17.52 4.76
CA SER A 344 15.14 17.95 4.30
C SER A 344 14.98 18.90 3.10
N LYS A 345 15.53 20.11 3.21
CA LYS A 345 15.50 21.11 2.13
C LYS A 345 16.71 20.92 1.23
N TYR A 346 16.49 20.82 -0.08
CA TYR A 346 17.56 20.84 -1.07
C TYR A 346 17.91 22.28 -1.40
N HIS A 347 19.20 22.54 -1.58
CA HIS A 347 19.75 23.82 -1.97
C HIS A 347 20.33 23.70 -3.38
N VAL A 348 19.63 24.23 -4.38
CA VAL A 348 20.14 24.27 -5.76
C VAL A 348 19.97 25.70 -6.30
N PHE A 349 21.05 26.30 -6.79
CA PHE A 349 21.07 27.65 -7.37
C PHE A 349 20.42 28.75 -6.51
N GLY A 350 20.57 28.68 -5.18
CA GLY A 350 20.04 29.69 -4.26
C GLY A 350 18.54 29.56 -3.95
N LEU A 351 17.83 28.63 -4.59
CA LEU A 351 16.45 28.27 -4.27
C LEU A 351 16.43 27.13 -3.26
N ARG A 352 15.55 27.26 -2.25
CA ARG A 352 15.28 26.21 -1.25
C ARG A 352 14.02 25.50 -1.70
N PHE A 353 14.11 24.23 -2.08
CA PHE A 353 12.94 23.41 -2.39
C PHE A 353 13.06 22.02 -1.78
N THR A 354 11.93 21.41 -1.43
CA THR A 354 11.89 20.01 -1.03
C THR A 354 11.61 19.12 -2.24
N GLN A 355 12.03 17.85 -2.17
CA GLN A 355 11.71 16.87 -3.20
C GLN A 355 10.19 16.73 -3.42
N ALA A 356 9.41 16.84 -2.35
CA ALA A 356 7.95 16.77 -2.42
C ALA A 356 7.33 18.02 -3.08
N GLU A 357 7.87 19.23 -2.89
CA GLU A 357 7.41 20.44 -3.60
C GLU A 357 7.61 20.30 -5.12
N MET A 358 8.77 19.77 -5.54
CA MET A 358 9.08 19.53 -6.94
C MET A 358 8.08 18.53 -7.57
N ILE A 359 7.85 17.41 -6.89
CA ILE A 359 6.94 16.37 -7.38
C ILE A 359 5.50 16.85 -7.41
N SER A 360 5.07 17.59 -6.38
CA SER A 360 3.75 18.22 -6.33
C SER A 360 3.53 19.14 -7.52
N THR A 361 4.54 19.93 -7.88
CA THR A 361 4.51 20.81 -9.06
C THR A 361 4.37 19.99 -10.35
N PHE A 362 5.14 18.90 -10.51
CA PHE A 362 5.01 18.02 -11.67
C PHE A 362 3.65 17.32 -11.75
N LEU A 363 3.07 16.93 -10.61
CA LEU A 363 1.72 16.37 -10.58
C LEU A 363 0.67 17.39 -11.04
N VAL A 364 0.76 18.64 -10.58
CA VAL A 364 -0.16 19.70 -11.02
C VAL A 364 -0.02 19.98 -12.51
N VAL A 365 1.20 20.22 -13.00
CA VAL A 365 1.45 20.53 -14.42
C VAL A 365 1.07 19.34 -15.31
N GLY A 366 1.45 18.12 -14.93
CA GLY A 366 1.10 16.90 -15.64
C GLY A 366 -0.42 16.65 -15.65
N GLY A 367 -1.10 16.90 -14.54
CA GLY A 367 -2.55 16.79 -14.43
C GLY A 367 -3.29 17.81 -15.29
N ILE A 368 -2.81 19.06 -15.38
CA ILE A 368 -3.34 20.08 -16.30
C ILE A 368 -3.14 19.65 -17.75
N ALA A 369 -1.94 19.21 -18.11
CA ALA A 369 -1.63 18.76 -19.46
C ALA A 369 -2.50 17.56 -19.88
N LEU A 370 -2.66 16.56 -19.00
CA LEU A 370 -3.49 15.40 -19.24
C LEU A 370 -4.97 15.77 -19.36
N SER A 371 -5.47 16.68 -18.51
CA SER A 371 -6.85 17.16 -18.56
C SER A 371 -7.13 17.90 -19.86
N ALA A 372 -6.22 18.79 -20.28
CA ALA A 372 -6.32 19.51 -21.55
C ALA A 372 -6.28 18.54 -22.75
N TYR A 373 -5.40 17.53 -22.73
CA TYR A 373 -5.33 16.49 -23.75
C TYR A 373 -6.62 15.67 -23.82
N ALA A 374 -7.15 15.24 -22.68
CA ALA A 374 -8.38 14.45 -22.59
C ALA A 374 -9.59 15.23 -23.12
N LEU A 375 -9.69 16.52 -22.81
CA LEU A 375 -10.77 17.39 -23.28
C LEU A 375 -10.69 17.65 -24.78
N ARG A 376 -9.48 17.88 -25.33
CA ARG A 376 -9.28 18.10 -26.77
C ARG A 376 -9.57 16.87 -27.62
N ASN A 377 -9.27 15.67 -27.10
CA ASN A 377 -9.35 14.42 -27.87
C ASN A 377 -10.49 13.50 -27.44
N LYS A 378 -11.51 14.03 -26.73
CA LYS A 378 -12.59 13.26 -26.12
C LYS A 378 -13.23 12.23 -27.06
N ASN A 379 -13.50 12.61 -28.31
CA ASN A 379 -14.18 11.74 -29.28
C ASN A 379 -13.28 10.61 -29.82
N GLN A 380 -11.96 10.81 -29.85
CA GLN A 380 -11.00 9.79 -30.29
C GLN A 380 -10.66 8.80 -29.18
N LEU A 381 -10.75 9.27 -27.92
CA LEU A 381 -10.38 8.49 -26.74
C LEU A 381 -11.54 7.64 -26.20
N ALA A 382 -12.78 8.12 -26.34
CA ALA A 382 -14.00 7.36 -26.07
C ALA A 382 -14.01 6.08 -26.91
#